data_AF-A0A7S0PGW2-F1
#
_entry.id   AF-A0A7S0PGW2-F1
#
_cell.length_a   1.000
_cell.length_b   1.000
_cell.length_c   1.000
_cell.angle_alpha   90.00
_cell.angle_beta   90.00
_cell.angle_gamma   90.00
#
_symmetry.space_group_name_H-M   'P 1'
#
loop_
_entity.id
_entity.type
_entity.pdbx_description
1 polymer ?
#
loop_
_entity_poly.entity_id
_entity_poly.type
_entity_poly.pdbx_seq_one_letter_code
_entity_poly.pdbx_strand_id
1 'polypeptide(L)'
;GRPRAQRSAMADAGTGFVLAALRAAYSPATSLESRREAGSRLVSIQQSDQCWEISLALLGSSQDAQTHMWAANALAAKAERDWGRLAPASRPSVQGALWTALMGQ
;
A
#
# COMPACT_ATOMS: atom_id res chain seq x y z
N GLY A 1 22.34 14.40 3.76
CA GLY A 1 21.32 15.29 3.17
C GLY A 1 20.79 14.84 1.80
N ARG A 2 20.45 13.55 1.58
CA ARG A 2 19.71 13.08 0.40
C ARG A 2 18.56 12.04 0.65
N PRO A 3 18.15 11.67 1.89
CA PRO A 3 17.26 10.52 2.06
C PRO A 3 15.77 10.78 1.73
N ARG A 4 15.28 12.03 1.82
CA ARG A 4 13.84 12.31 1.71
C ARG A 4 13.32 12.29 0.27
N ALA A 5 14.04 12.92 -0.67
CA ALA A 5 13.64 12.97 -2.08
C ALA A 5 13.67 11.58 -2.72
N GLN A 6 14.64 10.75 -2.35
CA GLN A 6 14.76 9.38 -2.86
C GLN A 6 13.65 8.46 -2.33
N ARG A 7 13.27 8.58 -1.05
CA ARG A 7 12.12 7.84 -0.49
C ARG A 7 10.82 8.23 -1.16
N SER A 8 10.60 9.52 -1.39
CA SER A 8 9.40 10.01 -2.10
C SER A 8 9.30 9.41 -3.50
N ALA A 9 10.36 9.46 -4.30
CA ALA A 9 10.35 8.90 -5.65
C ALA A 9 10.14 7.37 -5.69
N MET A 10 10.67 6.64 -4.70
CA MET A 10 10.44 5.20 -4.59
C MET A 10 9.00 4.87 -4.18
N ALA A 11 8.40 5.67 -3.29
CA ALA A 11 6.98 5.55 -2.97
C ALA A 11 6.10 5.87 -4.20
N ASP A 12 6.44 6.90 -4.98
CA ASP A 12 5.72 7.26 -6.21
C ASP A 12 5.80 6.13 -7.25
N ALA A 13 6.97 5.52 -7.44
CA ALA A 13 7.10 4.35 -8.32
C ALA A 13 6.30 3.16 -7.78
N GLY A 14 6.38 2.88 -6.48
CA GLY A 14 5.69 1.77 -5.83
C GLY A 14 4.15 1.89 -5.89
N THR A 15 3.62 3.10 -5.71
CA THR A 15 2.18 3.37 -5.87
C THR A 15 1.71 3.10 -7.30
N GLY A 16 2.48 3.53 -8.31
CA GLY A 16 2.21 3.22 -9.72
C GLY A 16 2.14 1.72 -10.00
N PHE A 17 3.07 0.93 -9.44
CA PHE A 17 3.07 -0.52 -9.57
C PHE A 17 1.83 -1.17 -8.92
N VAL A 18 1.45 -0.74 -7.71
CA VAL A 18 0.25 -1.23 -7.04
C VAL A 18 -1.00 -0.94 -7.86
N LEU A 19 -1.15 0.29 -8.36
CA LEU A 19 -2.31 0.68 -9.15
C LEU A 19 -2.43 -0.16 -10.43
N ALA A 20 -1.33 -0.38 -11.13
CA ALA A 20 -1.30 -1.24 -12.32
C ALA A 20 -1.67 -2.69 -11.97
N ALA A 21 -1.14 -3.22 -10.87
CA ALA A 21 -1.44 -4.58 -10.42
C ALA A 21 -2.89 -4.75 -9.95
N LEU A 22 -3.47 -3.77 -9.25
CA LEU A 22 -4.88 -3.77 -8.87
C LEU A 22 -5.80 -3.76 -10.10
N ARG A 23 -5.52 -2.90 -11.09
CA ARG A 23 -6.29 -2.89 -12.35
C ARG A 23 -6.20 -4.23 -13.06
N ALA A 24 -5.01 -4.81 -13.14
CA ALA A 24 -4.82 -6.11 -13.77
C ALA A 24 -5.57 -7.21 -13.01
N ALA A 25 -5.47 -7.26 -11.68
CA ALA A 25 -6.05 -8.29 -10.83
C ALA A 25 -7.60 -8.31 -10.84
N TYR A 26 -8.24 -7.14 -10.95
CA TYR A 26 -9.69 -7.01 -10.84
C TYR A 26 -10.40 -6.68 -12.17
N SER A 27 -9.66 -6.45 -13.26
CA SER A 27 -10.26 -6.26 -14.57
C SER A 27 -10.79 -7.57 -15.15
N PRO A 28 -12.03 -7.60 -15.65
CA PRO A 28 -12.60 -8.77 -16.32
C PRO A 28 -11.95 -9.05 -17.69
N ALA A 29 -11.27 -8.06 -18.28
CA ALA A 29 -10.58 -8.19 -19.57
C ALA A 29 -9.19 -8.85 -19.44
N THR A 30 -8.68 -9.01 -18.22
CA THR A 30 -7.36 -9.60 -17.98
C THR A 30 -7.45 -11.13 -17.93
N SER A 31 -6.50 -11.82 -18.56
CA SER A 31 -6.41 -13.29 -18.50
C SER A 31 -6.29 -13.79 -17.05
N LEU A 32 -6.69 -15.04 -16.81
CA LEU A 32 -6.55 -15.65 -15.47
C LEU A 32 -5.09 -15.66 -15.00
N GLU A 33 -4.15 -15.93 -15.91
CA GLU A 33 -2.72 -15.95 -15.61
C GLU A 33 -2.21 -14.57 -15.21
N SER A 34 -2.52 -13.53 -15.99
CA SER A 34 -2.11 -12.17 -15.67
C SER A 34 -2.75 -11.64 -14.38
N ARG A 35 -3.98 -12.08 -14.04
CA ARG A 35 -4.59 -11.79 -12.73
C ARG A 35 -3.82 -12.45 -11.58
N ARG A 36 -3.40 -13.70 -11.74
CA ARG A 36 -2.58 -14.41 -10.75
C ARG A 36 -1.22 -13.75 -10.56
N GLU A 37 -0.56 -13.36 -11.65
CA GLU A 37 0.70 -12.66 -11.60
C GLU A 37 0.56 -11.31 -10.88
N ALA A 38 -0.49 -10.54 -11.21
CA ALA A 38 -0.79 -9.29 -10.53
C ALA A 38 -1.04 -9.49 -9.02
N GLY A 39 -1.81 -10.52 -8.64
CA GLY A 39 -2.02 -10.89 -7.24
C GLY A 39 -0.71 -11.22 -6.52
N SER A 40 0.15 -12.01 -7.15
CA SER A 40 1.48 -12.35 -6.60
C SER A 40 2.34 -11.11 -6.35
N ARG A 41 2.34 -10.15 -7.30
CA ARG A 41 3.04 -8.87 -7.15
C ARG A 41 2.49 -8.06 -5.98
N LEU A 42 1.17 -7.99 -5.81
CA LEU A 42 0.54 -7.30 -4.68
C LEU A 42 0.95 -7.92 -3.33
N VAL A 43 0.97 -9.25 -3.23
CA VAL A 43 1.44 -9.96 -2.04
C VAL A 43 2.92 -9.67 -1.75
N SER A 44 3.77 -9.66 -2.78
CA SER A 44 5.18 -9.30 -2.64
C SER A 44 5.36 -7.88 -2.07
N ILE A 45 4.58 -6.91 -2.55
CA ILE A 45 4.60 -5.54 -2.01
C ILE A 45 4.15 -5.51 -0.55
N GLN A 46 3.10 -6.23 -0.18
CA GLN A 46 2.63 -6.33 1.21
C GLN A 46 3.69 -6.86 2.17
N GLN A 47 4.57 -7.74 1.70
CA GLN A 47 5.66 -8.30 2.50
C GLN A 47 6.87 -7.36 2.58
N SER A 48 7.07 -6.50 1.57
CA SER A 48 8.18 -5.57 1.47
C SER A 48 8.18 -4.47 2.56
N ASP A 49 9.34 -3.86 2.79
CA ASP A 49 9.46 -2.70 3.69
C ASP A 49 8.80 -1.43 3.13
N GLN A 50 8.62 -1.36 1.80
CA GLN A 50 7.96 -0.25 1.12
C GLN A 50 6.44 -0.24 1.35
N CYS A 51 5.87 -1.34 1.85
CA CYS A 51 4.44 -1.48 2.13
C CYS A 51 3.90 -0.30 2.97
N TRP A 52 4.67 0.15 3.97
CA TRP A 52 4.29 1.26 4.83
C TRP A 52 4.07 2.55 4.03
N GLU A 53 5.09 2.95 3.26
CA GLU A 53 5.09 4.23 2.53
C GLU A 53 4.06 4.20 1.40
N ILE A 54 3.98 3.09 0.67
CA ILE A 54 3.04 2.92 -0.44
C ILE A 54 1.58 2.95 0.07
N SER A 55 1.28 2.21 1.16
CA SER A 55 -0.10 2.16 1.68
C SER A 55 -0.54 3.51 2.24
N LEU A 56 0.35 4.22 2.94
CA LEU A 56 0.06 5.58 3.43
C LEU A 56 -0.17 6.57 2.28
N ALA A 57 0.66 6.51 1.23
CA ALA A 57 0.51 7.36 0.06
C ALA A 57 -0.83 7.10 -0.66
N LEU A 58 -1.23 5.83 -0.82
CA LEU A 58 -2.49 5.48 -1.45
C LEU A 58 -3.70 5.93 -0.61
N LEU A 59 -3.67 5.75 0.71
CA LEU A 59 -4.74 6.22 1.61
C LEU A 59 -4.88 7.75 1.63
N GLY A 60 -3.79 8.48 1.44
CA GLY A 60 -3.81 9.96 1.36
C GLY A 60 -4.17 10.51 -0.03
N SER A 61 -4.45 9.66 -1.02
CA SER A 61 -4.69 10.05 -2.41
C SER A 61 -6.15 9.88 -2.82
N SER A 62 -6.59 10.56 -3.89
CA SER A 62 -7.96 10.50 -4.42
C SER A 62 -8.24 9.26 -5.30
N GLN A 63 -7.70 8.10 -4.93
CA GLN A 63 -7.93 6.84 -5.66
C GLN A 63 -9.31 6.26 -5.35
N ASP A 64 -9.70 5.25 -6.13
CA ASP A 64 -10.96 4.55 -5.92
C ASP A 64 -11.01 3.75 -4.60
N ALA A 65 -12.22 3.40 -4.19
CA ALA A 65 -12.47 2.66 -2.95
C ALA A 65 -11.76 1.29 -2.92
N GLN A 66 -11.58 0.66 -4.09
CA GLN A 66 -10.88 -0.62 -4.19
C GLN A 66 -9.39 -0.47 -3.82
N THR A 67 -8.76 0.60 -4.30
CA THR A 67 -7.37 0.95 -3.98
C THR A 67 -7.22 1.31 -2.51
N HIS A 68 -8.14 2.12 -1.96
CA HIS A 68 -8.14 2.44 -0.53
C HIS A 68 -8.32 1.20 0.34
N MET A 69 -9.24 0.30 -0.02
CA MET A 69 -9.46 -0.95 0.71
C MET A 69 -8.21 -1.85 0.68
N TRP A 70 -7.55 -1.97 -0.48
CA TRP A 70 -6.29 -2.72 -0.56
C TRP A 70 -5.21 -2.10 0.33
N ALA A 71 -5.04 -0.77 0.27
CA ALA A 71 -4.02 -0.07 1.05
C ALA A 71 -4.29 -0.16 2.56
N ALA A 72 -5.55 -0.07 3.00
CA ALA A 72 -5.94 -0.26 4.39
C ALA A 72 -5.62 -1.67 4.89
N ASN A 73 -6.00 -2.70 4.12
CA ASN A 73 -5.74 -4.10 4.47
C ASN A 73 -4.24 -4.41 4.49
N ALA A 74 -3.49 -3.90 3.50
CA ALA A 74 -2.03 -4.05 3.44
C ALA A 74 -1.36 -3.41 4.66
N LEU A 75 -1.78 -2.18 5.02
CA LEU A 75 -1.24 -1.46 6.16
C LEU A 75 -1.57 -2.15 7.49
N ALA A 76 -2.79 -2.68 7.64
CA ALA A 76 -3.22 -3.40 8.84
C ALA A 76 -2.42 -4.71 9.01
N ALA A 77 -2.32 -5.52 7.96
CA ALA A 77 -1.55 -6.77 8.00
C ALA A 77 -0.04 -6.52 8.26
N LYS A 78 0.50 -5.42 7.72
CA LYS A 78 1.89 -5.01 7.98
C LYS A 78 2.07 -4.53 9.42
N ALA A 79 1.08 -3.81 9.98
CA ALA A 79 1.05 -3.43 11.39
C ALA A 79 1.05 -4.63 12.31
N GLU A 80 0.16 -5.60 12.12
CA GLU A 80 0.10 -6.80 12.95
C GLU A 80 1.43 -7.56 13.00
N ARG A 81 2.14 -7.66 11.87
CA ARG A 81 3.41 -8.41 11.78
C ARG A 81 4.63 -7.62 12.26
N ASP A 82 4.71 -6.35 11.89
CA ASP A 82 5.96 -5.58 11.92
C ASP A 82 5.88 -4.30 12.77
N TRP A 83 4.82 -4.11 13.60
CA TRP A 83 4.64 -2.90 14.43
C TRP A 83 5.88 -2.50 15.24
N GLY A 84 6.51 -3.48 15.89
CA GLY A 84 7.70 -3.25 16.72
C GLY A 84 8.91 -2.75 15.93
N ARG A 85 8.97 -3.04 14.62
CA ARG A 85 10.03 -2.62 13.71
C ARG A 85 9.81 -1.21 13.14
N LEU A 86 8.58 -0.69 13.25
CA LEU A 86 8.26 0.65 12.80
C LEU A 86 8.92 1.69 13.73
N ALA A 87 9.64 2.65 13.13
CA ALA A 87 10.26 3.75 13.85
C ALA A 87 9.21 4.48 14.71
N PRO A 88 9.48 4.77 16.00
CA PRO A 88 8.50 5.39 16.89
C PRO A 88 7.86 6.67 16.34
N ALA A 89 8.64 7.49 15.63
CA ALA A 89 8.16 8.73 15.01
C ALA A 89 7.12 8.50 13.88
N SER A 90 7.10 7.32 13.24
CA SER A 90 6.16 6.99 12.16
C SER A 90 4.87 6.35 12.67
N ARG A 91 4.83 5.89 13.92
CA ARG A 91 3.68 5.19 14.51
C ARG A 91 2.40 6.04 14.55
N PRO A 92 2.44 7.35 14.92
CA PRO A 92 1.23 8.18 14.92
C PRO A 92 0.60 8.30 13.53
N SER A 93 1.41 8.44 12.47
CA SER A 93 0.90 8.53 11.10
C SER A 93 0.21 7.24 10.66
N VAL A 94 0.78 6.08 11.00
CA VAL A 94 0.16 4.78 10.70
C VAL A 94 -1.12 4.56 11.51
N GLN A 95 -1.11 4.88 12.81
CA GLN A 95 -2.30 4.81 13.65
C GLN A 95 -3.43 5.71 13.13
N GLY A 96 -3.12 6.96 12.79
CA GLY A 96 -4.10 7.89 12.24
C GLY A 96 -4.67 7.43 10.89
N ALA A 97 -3.82 6.89 10.02
CA ALA A 97 -4.26 6.35 8.74
C ALA A 97 -5.17 5.12 8.90
N LEU A 98 -4.80 4.18 9.78
CA LEU A 98 -5.63 3.01 10.09
C LEU A 98 -6.95 3.40 10.74
N TRP A 99 -6.92 4.35 11.70
CA TRP A 99 -8.14 4.87 12.32
C TRP A 99 -9.07 5.47 11.28
N THR A 100 -8.55 6.32 10.40
CA THR A 100 -9.34 6.94 9.33
C THR A 100 -9.89 5.89 8.35
N ALA A 101 -9.09 4.90 7.97
CA ALA A 101 -9.51 3.86 7.04
C ALA A 101 -10.57 2.91 7.63
N LEU A 102 -10.56 2.67 8.95
CA LEU A 102 -11.46 1.73 9.62
C LEU A 102 -12.72 2.40 10.21
N MET A 103 -12.57 3.63 10.70
CA MET A 103 -13.61 4.35 11.46
C MET A 103 -14.17 5.54 10.69
N GLY A 104 -13.56 5.92 9.56
CA GLY A 104 -14.01 7.02 8.71
C GLY A 104 -15.23 6.66 7.87
N GLN A 105 -16.38 6.56 8.53
CA GLN A 105 -17.65 7.02 7.98
C GLN A 105 -18.04 8.33 8.68
#